data_AF-A0A4S1EWL5-F1
#
_entry.id   AF-A0A4S1EWL5-F1
#
_cell.length_a   1.000
_cell.length_b   1.000
_cell.length_c   1.000
_cell.angle_alpha   90.00
_cell.angle_beta   90.00
_cell.angle_gamma   90.00
#
_symmetry.space_group_name_H-M   'P 1'
#
loop_
_entity.id
_entity.type
_entity.pdbx_description
1 polymer ?
#
loop_
_entity_poly.entity_id
_entity_poly.type
_entity_poly.pdbx_seq_one_letter_code
_entity_poly.pdbx_strand_id
1 'polypeptide(L)'
;AVLNDPNVDIISLKSVAHQQLHMHCDEGPTKDARVRRAIALCLDREKLAAGLMKGRAAIGNDSPFAPAFPVTDKSLAQRTQDIAKAKQLMEAAGLASGFDMTLTT
;
A
#
# COMPACT_ATOMS: atom_id res chain seq x y z
N ALA A 1 -14.58 -6.90 -24.86
CA ALA A 1 -14.29 -6.58 -23.45
C ALA A 1 -15.59 -6.11 -22.82
N VAL A 2 -16.16 -6.86 -21.88
CA VAL A 2 -17.48 -6.59 -21.27
C VAL A 2 -17.60 -5.15 -20.75
N LEU A 3 -16.49 -4.56 -20.30
CA LEU A 3 -16.46 -3.19 -19.77
C LEU A 3 -16.70 -2.08 -20.80
N ASN A 4 -16.71 -2.38 -22.11
CA ASN A 4 -16.94 -1.39 -23.18
C ASN A 4 -18.12 -1.80 -24.07
N ASP A 5 -18.94 -2.76 -23.62
CA ASP A 5 -20.08 -3.25 -24.40
C ASP A 5 -21.28 -2.29 -24.22
N PRO A 6 -21.81 -1.69 -25.29
CA PRO A 6 -22.96 -0.80 -25.19
C PRO A 6 -24.26 -1.50 -24.77
N ASN A 7 -24.29 -2.84 -24.78
CA ASN A 7 -25.45 -3.64 -24.35
C ASN A 7 -25.39 -4.03 -22.86
N VAL A 8 -24.38 -3.57 -22.12
CA VAL A 8 -24.17 -3.89 -20.71
C VAL A 8 -24.11 -2.62 -19.87
N ASP A 9 -24.99 -2.52 -18.88
CA ASP A 9 -24.93 -1.46 -17.88
C ASP A 9 -23.90 -1.81 -16.80
N ILE A 10 -22.88 -0.96 -16.64
CA ILE A 10 -21.83 -1.14 -15.64
C ILE A 10 -22.12 -0.28 -14.43
N ILE A 11 -22.57 -0.91 -13.36
CA ILE A 11 -22.76 -0.23 -12.08
C ILE A 11 -21.41 -0.15 -11.35
N SER A 12 -20.93 1.06 -11.13
CA SER A 12 -19.68 1.32 -10.39
C SER A 12 -19.99 1.93 -9.03
N LEU A 13 -19.58 1.25 -7.96
CA LEU A 13 -19.76 1.70 -6.58
C LEU A 13 -18.43 1.82 -5.88
N LYS A 14 -18.31 2.78 -4.96
CA LYS A 14 -17.15 2.86 -4.06
C LYS A 14 -17.22 1.70 -3.08
N SER A 15 -16.29 0.77 -3.22
CA SER A 15 -16.12 -0.34 -2.28
C SER A 15 -15.36 0.11 -1.03
N VAL A 16 -15.59 -0.60 0.08
CA VAL A 16 -14.77 -0.51 1.30
C VAL A 16 -13.66 -1.57 1.31
N ALA A 17 -13.56 -2.42 0.28
CA ALA A 17 -12.49 -3.38 0.14
C ALA A 17 -11.14 -2.67 -0.03
N HIS A 18 -10.10 -3.23 0.58
CA HIS A 18 -8.73 -2.74 0.50
C HIS A 18 -7.78 -3.87 0.08
N GLN A 19 -6.69 -3.49 -0.59
CA GLN A 19 -5.60 -4.39 -0.94
C GLN A 19 -4.40 -4.05 -0.07
N GLN A 20 -3.80 -5.06 0.55
CA GLN A 20 -2.80 -4.89 1.60
C GLN A 20 -1.59 -5.79 1.34
N LEU A 21 -0.43 -5.31 1.77
CA LEU A 21 0.76 -6.14 1.93
C LEU A 21 0.91 -6.46 3.42
N HIS A 22 0.67 -7.71 3.78
CA HIS A 22 0.81 -8.19 5.15
C HIS A 22 2.27 -8.52 5.45
N MET A 23 2.70 -8.23 6.68
CA MET A 23 4.07 -8.49 7.15
C MET A 23 4.00 -9.08 8.56
N HIS A 24 4.74 -10.16 8.80
CA HIS A 24 4.94 -10.70 10.14
C HIS A 24 5.67 -9.66 11.00
N CYS A 25 5.09 -9.31 12.14
CA CYS A 25 5.59 -8.26 13.04
C CYS A 25 6.31 -8.82 14.27
N ASP A 26 6.36 -10.14 14.40
CA ASP A 26 6.86 -10.91 15.53
C ASP A 26 8.16 -11.68 15.22
N GLU A 27 8.43 -11.93 13.93
CA GLU A 27 9.62 -12.64 13.45
C GLU A 27 10.29 -11.97 12.24
N GLY A 28 11.50 -12.42 11.94
CA GLY A 28 12.27 -11.99 10.77
C GLY A 28 12.60 -10.49 10.74
N PRO A 29 13.03 -9.97 9.58
CA PRO A 29 13.41 -8.57 9.42
C PRO A 29 12.26 -7.59 9.64
N THR A 30 11.02 -7.99 9.33
CA THR A 30 9.82 -7.14 9.46
C THR A 30 9.32 -7.00 10.89
N LYS A 31 9.91 -7.70 11.87
CA LYS A 31 9.74 -7.41 13.29
C LYS A 31 10.11 -5.96 13.63
N ASP A 32 11.16 -5.43 13.00
CA ASP A 32 11.55 -4.03 13.15
C ASP A 32 10.59 -3.10 12.39
N ALA A 33 9.98 -2.16 13.10
CA ALA A 33 9.06 -1.19 12.52
C ALA A 33 9.72 -0.29 11.46
N ARG A 34 11.03 -0.05 11.56
CA ARG A 34 11.80 0.73 10.58
C ARG A 34 11.86 0.02 9.24
N VAL A 35 12.01 -1.30 9.25
CA VAL A 35 11.99 -2.13 8.04
C VAL A 35 10.61 -2.07 7.37
N ARG A 36 9.53 -2.23 8.14
CA ARG A 36 8.16 -2.08 7.61
C ARG A 36 7.91 -0.70 7.02
N ARG A 37 8.41 0.35 7.68
CA ARG A 37 8.31 1.74 7.19
C ARG A 37 9.13 1.96 5.93
N ALA A 38 10.33 1.36 5.83
CA ALA A 38 11.16 1.41 4.63
C ALA A 38 10.45 0.75 3.44
N ILE A 39 9.88 -0.45 3.63
CA ILE A 39 9.08 -1.14 2.61
C ILE A 39 7.93 -0.25 2.15
N ALA A 40 7.16 0.35 3.07
CA ALA A 40 6.04 1.23 2.72
C ALA A 40 6.46 2.48 1.94
N LEU A 41 7.66 3.02 2.19
CA LEU A 41 8.22 4.17 1.48
C LEU A 41 8.77 3.82 0.09
N CYS A 42 8.97 2.53 -0.22
CA CYS A 42 9.34 2.08 -1.56
C CYS A 42 8.15 2.01 -2.53
N LEU A 43 6.91 2.07 -2.03
CA LEU A 43 5.71 1.87 -2.84
C LEU A 43 5.25 3.17 -3.51
N ASP A 44 5.20 3.17 -4.85
CA ASP A 44 4.54 4.21 -5.65
C ASP A 44 3.04 3.89 -5.78
N ARG A 45 2.26 4.38 -4.82
CA ARG A 45 0.83 4.06 -4.71
C ARG A 45 0.02 4.60 -5.88
N GLU A 46 0.40 5.75 -6.42
CA GLU A 46 -0.26 6.35 -7.58
C GLU A 46 -0.08 5.47 -8.82
N LYS A 47 1.16 5.01 -9.08
CA LYS A 47 1.40 4.07 -10.19
C LYS A 47 0.69 2.74 -10.00
N LEU A 48 0.61 2.22 -8.77
CA LEU A 48 -0.16 1.00 -8.48
C LEU A 48 -1.65 1.20 -8.76
N ALA A 49 -2.26 2.30 -8.30
CA ALA A 49 -3.66 2.59 -8.57
C ALA A 49 -3.95 2.81 -10.07
N ALA A 50 -3.07 3.55 -10.76
CA ALA A 50 -3.21 3.81 -12.19
C ALA A 50 -3.03 2.55 -13.03
N GLY A 51 -1.95 1.79 -12.80
CA GLY A 51 -1.58 0.62 -13.60
C GLY A 51 -2.34 -0.64 -13.21
N LEU A 52 -2.18 -1.11 -11.98
CA LEU A 52 -2.74 -2.38 -11.51
C LEU A 52 -4.27 -2.30 -11.39
N MET A 53 -4.78 -1.20 -10.84
CA MET A 53 -6.22 -1.03 -10.62
C MET A 53 -6.92 -0.31 -11.78
N LYS A 54 -6.20 0.02 -12.87
CA LYS A 54 -6.74 0.73 -14.04
C LYS A 54 -7.49 2.02 -13.67
N GLY A 55 -6.99 2.75 -12.67
CA GLY A 55 -7.59 3.97 -12.15
C GLY A 55 -8.87 3.76 -11.31
N ARG A 56 -9.25 2.51 -11.01
CA ARG A 56 -10.46 2.17 -10.24
C ARG A 56 -10.17 1.88 -8.76
N ALA A 57 -9.20 2.58 -8.20
CA ALA A 57 -8.87 2.49 -6.77
C ALA A 57 -8.63 3.87 -6.18
N ALA A 58 -8.96 4.02 -4.91
CA ALA A 58 -8.51 5.15 -4.10
C ALA A 58 -7.21 4.79 -3.39
N ILE A 59 -6.36 5.78 -3.16
CA ILE A 59 -5.12 5.59 -2.44
C ILE A 59 -5.42 5.36 -0.95
N GLY A 60 -4.91 4.25 -0.40
CA GLY A 60 -5.03 3.93 1.03
C GLY A 60 -3.95 4.61 1.89
N ASN A 61 -4.26 4.83 3.17
CA ASN A 61 -3.36 5.44 4.16
C ASN A 61 -3.05 4.51 5.34
N ASP A 62 -2.73 3.23 5.06
CA ASP A 62 -2.39 2.18 6.04
C ASP A 62 -3.42 1.98 7.17
N SER A 63 -4.69 2.25 6.86
CA SER A 63 -5.82 2.02 7.76
C SER A 63 -6.77 1.01 7.12
N PRO A 64 -7.36 0.08 7.90
CA PRO A 64 -8.42 -0.80 7.40
C PRO A 64 -9.72 -0.02 7.14
N PHE A 65 -9.85 1.21 7.67
CA PHE A 65 -11.05 2.01 7.48
C PHE A 65 -10.98 2.83 6.19
N ALA A 66 -11.85 2.49 5.24
CA ALA A 66 -12.12 3.31 4.07
C ALA A 66 -12.70 4.70 4.46
N PRO A 67 -12.54 5.74 3.63
CA PRO A 67 -13.07 7.08 3.90
C PRO A 67 -14.59 7.17 4.11
N ALA A 68 -15.34 6.13 3.74
CA ALA A 68 -16.77 6.01 3.95
C ALA A 68 -17.15 5.80 5.43
N PHE A 69 -16.23 5.29 6.26
CA PHE A 69 -16.49 5.12 7.69
C PHE A 69 -16.35 6.45 8.44
N PRO A 70 -17.32 6.83 9.31
CA PRO A 70 -17.25 8.07 10.10
C PRO A 70 -16.03 8.17 11.00
N VAL A 71 -15.48 7.02 11.41
CA VAL A 71 -14.32 6.90 12.31
C VAL A 71 -12.97 7.00 11.60
N THR A 72 -12.96 7.17 10.28
CA THR A 72 -11.70 7.30 9.52
C THR A 72 -11.01 8.61 9.85
N ASP A 73 -9.79 8.53 10.39
CA ASP A 73 -8.94 9.68 10.62
C ASP A 73 -8.45 10.29 9.30
N LYS A 74 -8.82 11.55 9.07
CA LYS A 74 -8.48 12.31 7.85
C LYS A 74 -7.33 13.30 8.08
N SER A 75 -6.82 13.40 9.31
CA SER A 75 -5.73 14.31 9.65
C SER A 75 -4.35 13.76 9.26
N LEU A 76 -4.24 12.43 9.10
CA LEU A 76 -3.01 11.77 8.72
C LEU A 76 -2.65 12.09 7.27
N ALA A 77 -1.50 12.74 7.09
CA ALA A 77 -0.96 12.99 5.76
C ALA A 77 -0.68 11.68 5.02
N GLN A 78 -0.93 11.69 3.72
CA GLN A 78 -0.65 10.55 2.87
C GLN A 78 0.85 10.36 2.71
N ARG A 79 1.33 9.12 2.86
CA ARG A 79 2.73 8.80 2.58
C ARG A 79 3.00 8.78 1.08
N THR A 80 4.07 9.45 0.69
CA THR A 80 4.65 9.42 -0.64
C THR A 80 5.85 8.48 -0.70
N GLN A 81 6.19 8.02 -1.89
CA GLN A 81 7.41 7.25 -2.11
C GLN A 81 8.64 8.09 -1.75
N ASP A 82 9.57 7.52 -0.98
CA ASP A 82 10.84 8.15 -0.63
C ASP A 82 11.91 7.07 -0.42
N ILE A 83 12.66 6.81 -1.50
CA ILE A 83 13.71 5.79 -1.52
C ILE A 83 14.91 6.19 -0.66
N ALA A 84 15.21 7.48 -0.56
CA ALA A 84 16.32 7.97 0.26
C ALA A 84 16.03 7.71 1.75
N LYS A 85 14.82 8.05 2.20
CA LYS A 85 14.39 7.77 3.57
C LYS A 85 14.28 6.28 3.87
N ALA A 86 13.81 5.48 2.91
CA ALA A 86 13.79 4.03 3.04
C ALA A 86 15.20 3.46 3.29
N LYS A 87 16.20 3.88 2.51
CA LYS A 87 17.60 3.47 2.69
C LYS A 87 18.16 3.86 4.08
N GLN A 88 17.90 5.08 4.52
CA GLN A 88 18.30 5.53 5.87
C GLN A 88 17.69 4.68 6.98
N LEU A 89 16.43 4.28 6.84
CA LEU A 89 15.76 3.42 7.80
C LEU A 89 16.34 2.01 7.82
N MET A 90 16.69 1.47 6.64
CA MET A 90 17.36 0.17 6.51
C MET A 90 18.75 0.17 7.14
N GLU A 91 19.53 1.23 6.93
CA GLU A 91 20.85 1.41 7.56
C GLU A 91 20.73 1.51 9.08
N ALA A 92 19.79 2.33 9.58
CA ALA A 92 19.53 2.45 11.01
C ALA A 92 19.07 1.11 11.63
N ALA A 93 18.41 0.25 10.84
CA ALA A 93 18.02 -1.10 11.24
C ALA A 93 19.16 -2.13 11.16
N GLY A 94 20.36 -1.74 10.74
CA GLY A 94 21.49 -2.65 10.56
C GLY A 94 21.38 -3.56 9.32
N LEU A 95 20.50 -3.21 8.38
CA LEU A 95 20.16 -4.00 7.19
C LEU A 95 20.46 -3.22 5.90
N ALA A 96 21.53 -2.42 5.89
CA ALA A 96 21.91 -1.57 4.74
C ALA A 96 22.11 -2.37 3.44
N SER A 97 22.62 -3.61 3.56
CA SER A 97 22.82 -4.51 2.42
C SER A 97 21.55 -5.20 1.93
N GLY A 98 20.40 -4.95 2.58
CA GLY A 98 19.13 -5.62 2.28
C GLY A 98 19.04 -7.04 2.82
N PHE A 99 17.97 -7.72 2.43
CA PHE A 99 17.68 -9.11 2.75
C PHE A 99 16.71 -9.68 1.72
N ASP A 100 16.67 -11.00 1.59
CA ASP A 100 15.67 -11.69 0.77
C ASP A 100 14.40 -11.97 1.58
N MET A 101 13.24 -11.85 0.93
CA MET A 101 11.95 -12.16 1.52
C MET A 101 11.00 -12.71 0.46
N THR A 102 10.23 -13.72 0.84
CA THR A 102 9.17 -14.28 0.01
C THR A 102 7.90 -13.45 0.14
N LEU A 103 7.37 -12.99 -0.99
CA LEU A 103 6.01 -12.46 -1.08
C LEU A 103 5.07 -13.60 -1.46
N THR A 104 4.15 -13.97 -0.55
CA THR A 104 3.13 -14.99 -0.82
C THR A 104 1.81 -14.35 -1.25
N THR A 105 1.04 -15.08 -2.05
CA THR A 105 -0.33 -14.74 -2.49
C THR A 105 -1.35 -15.66 -1.86
#